data_AF-A0A8I1TQE6-F1
#
_entry.id   AF-A0A8I1TQE6-F1
#
_cell.length_a   1.000
_cell.length_b   1.000
_cell.length_c   1.000
_cell.angle_alpha   90.00
_cell.angle_beta   90.00
_cell.angle_gamma   90.00
#
_symmetry.space_group_name_H-M   'P 1'
#
loop_
_entity.id
_entity.type
_entity.pdbx_description
1 polymer ?
#
loop_
_entity_poly.entity_id
_entity_poly.type
_entity_poly.pdbx_seq_one_letter_code
_entity_poly.pdbx_strand_id
1 'polypeptide(L)' 'MQEPAADGAAQFCDQCGEPSAAAGHDRCAVRRTLEPPRFCPQCARRMVVQVDPFGWKARCSRHGETTS' A
#
# COMPACT_ATOMS: atom_id res chain seq x y z
N MET A 1 -22.64 -3.01 6.91
CA MET A 1 -22.28 -1.59 6.72
C MET A 1 -20.76 -1.51 6.60
N GLN A 2 -20.21 -1.89 5.44
CA GLN A 2 -18.80 -1.64 5.13
C GLN A 2 -18.80 -1.02 3.74
N GLU A 3 -18.48 0.26 3.69
CA GLU A 3 -18.50 1.08 2.49
C GLU A 3 -17.31 0.68 1.60
N PRO A 4 -17.52 0.40 0.30
CA PRO A 4 -16.42 0.07 -0.59
C PRO A 4 -15.60 1.35 -0.82
N ALA A 5 -14.37 1.38 -0.29
CA ALA A 5 -13.36 2.40 -0.57
C ALA A 5 -12.88 2.25 -2.03
N ALA A 6 -13.72 2.64 -2.97
CA ALA A 6 -13.37 2.90 -4.35
C ALA A 6 -13.61 4.39 -4.59
N ASP A 7 -12.60 5.22 -4.42
CA ASP A 7 -12.06 6.03 -5.51
C ASP A 7 -10.97 6.98 -4.99
N GLY A 8 -9.96 7.18 -5.81
CA GLY A 8 -8.69 7.77 -5.46
C GLY A 8 -7.60 6.82 -5.91
N ALA A 9 -7.58 6.54 -7.22
CA ALA A 9 -6.59 5.70 -7.89
C ALA A 9 -5.24 5.75 -7.19
N ALA A 10 -4.64 4.59 -6.88
CA ALA A 10 -3.32 4.52 -6.28
C ALA A 10 -2.35 5.38 -7.09
N GLN A 11 -2.04 6.59 -6.61
CA GLN A 11 -1.21 7.56 -7.29
C GLN A 11 0.26 7.18 -7.16
N PHE A 12 0.58 6.39 -6.14
CA PHE A 12 1.92 5.92 -5.84
C PHE A 12 1.93 4.40 -5.65
N CYS A 13 3.05 3.80 -6.02
CA CYS A 13 3.33 2.39 -5.79
C CYS A 13 3.52 2.13 -4.30
N ASP A 14 2.78 1.16 -3.76
CA ASP A 14 2.83 0.79 -2.34
C ASP A 14 4.12 0.08 -1.92
N GLN A 15 4.98 -0.33 -2.87
CA GLN A 15 6.25 -1.00 -2.59
C GLN A 15 7.47 -0.07 -2.63
N CYS A 16 7.52 0.88 -3.56
CA CYS A 16 8.67 1.79 -3.72
C CYS A 16 8.34 3.26 -3.40
N GLY A 17 7.07 3.65 -3.36
CA GLY A 17 6.65 5.03 -3.13
C GLY A 17 6.77 5.95 -4.36
N GLU A 18 7.23 5.45 -5.50
CA GLU A 18 7.25 6.20 -6.76
C GLU A 18 5.83 6.34 -7.35
N PRO A 19 5.57 7.37 -8.17
CA PRO A 19 4.27 7.52 -8.83
C PRO A 19 3.93 6.27 -9.64
N SER A 20 2.68 5.82 -9.56
CA SER A 20 2.21 4.60 -10.24
C SER A 20 2.31 4.67 -11.76
N ALA A 21 2.38 5.87 -12.32
CA ALA A 21 2.59 6.12 -13.75
C ALA A 21 4.06 5.94 -14.19
N ALA A 22 5.02 5.83 -13.26
CA ALA A 22 6.41 5.56 -13.60
C ALA A 22 6.59 4.13 -14.13
N ALA A 23 7.53 3.94 -15.05
CA ALA A 23 7.91 2.61 -15.52
C ALA A 23 8.84 1.92 -14.49
N GLY A 24 8.89 0.58 -14.52
CA GLY A 24 9.80 -0.21 -13.66
C GLY A 24 9.14 -0.91 -12.46
N HIS A 25 7.81 -0.91 -12.36
CA HIS A 25 7.08 -1.55 -11.26
C HIS A 25 6.93 -3.07 -11.36
N ASP A 26 7.58 -3.73 -12.31
CA ASP A 26 7.55 -5.20 -12.45
C ASP A 26 8.02 -5.91 -11.15
N ARG A 27 9.15 -5.48 -10.60
CA ARG A 27 9.65 -6.00 -9.31
C ARG A 27 8.72 -5.67 -8.15
N CYS A 28 8.08 -4.50 -8.18
CA CYS A 28 7.12 -4.07 -7.18
C CYS A 28 5.87 -4.96 -7.20
N ALA A 29 5.38 -5.35 -8.38
CA ALA A 29 4.24 -6.26 -8.53
C ALA A 29 4.54 -7.65 -7.95
N VAL A 30 5.74 -8.18 -8.20
CA VAL A 30 6.18 -9.45 -7.60
C VAL A 30 6.25 -9.34 -6.07
N ARG A 31 6.87 -8.27 -5.54
CA ARG A 31 6.97 -8.06 -4.09
C ARG A 31 5.63 -7.94 -3.40
N ARG A 32 4.68 -7.20 -3.99
CA ARG A 32 3.33 -7.02 -3.44
C ARG A 32 2.55 -8.33 -3.26
N THR A 33 2.94 -9.40 -3.97
CA THR A 33 2.34 -10.73 -3.80
C THR A 33 2.84 -11.44 -2.53
N LEU A 34 4.04 -11.11 -2.06
CA LEU A 34 4.72 -11.77 -0.95
C LEU A 34 4.88 -10.88 0.28
N GLU A 35 4.84 -9.57 0.09
CA GLU A 35 5.17 -8.57 1.09
C GLU A 35 4.02 -7.56 1.24
N PRO A 36 3.71 -7.15 2.48
CA PRO A 36 2.72 -6.11 2.75
C PRO A 36 3.12 -4.74 2.14
N PRO A 37 2.15 -3.84 1.92
CA PRO A 37 2.39 -2.50 1.42
C PRO A 37 3.23 -1.69 2.41
N ARG A 38 4.34 -1.15 1.93
CA ARG A 38 5.27 -0.34 2.74
C ARG A 38 5.00 1.15 2.65
N PHE A 39 4.35 1.59 1.58
CA PHE A 39 4.05 2.99 1.29
C PHE A 39 2.56 3.19 1.06
N CYS A 40 2.07 4.37 1.45
CA CYS A 40 0.68 4.73 1.24
C CYS A 40 0.44 5.05 -0.24
N PRO A 41 -0.52 4.38 -0.91
CA PRO A 41 -0.79 4.60 -2.33
C PRO A 41 -1.35 6.00 -2.64
N GLN A 42 -1.72 6.79 -1.63
CA GLN A 42 -2.26 8.15 -1.78
C GLN A 42 -1.23 9.28 -1.55
N CYS A 43 -0.17 9.06 -0.75
CA CYS A 43 0.82 10.12 -0.43
C CYS A 43 2.28 9.69 -0.46
N ALA A 44 2.58 8.46 -0.90
CA ALA A 44 3.94 7.89 -0.91
C ALA A 44 4.66 7.92 0.45
N ARG A 45 3.94 8.10 1.56
CA ARG A 45 4.54 8.07 2.90
C ARG A 45 4.73 6.63 3.34
N ARG A 46 5.87 6.31 3.95
CA ARG A 46 6.08 5.01 4.60
C ARG A 46 5.00 4.77 5.65
N MET A 47 4.38 3.61 5.57
CA MET A 47 3.39 3.12 6.51
C MET A 47 4.08 2.34 7.62
N VAL A 48 3.46 2.31 8.80
CA VAL A 48 3.85 1.41 9.87
C VAL A 48 3.16 0.08 9.59
N VAL A 49 3.94 -0.95 9.27
CA VAL A 49 3.43 -2.29 8.96
C VAL A 49 3.64 -3.21 10.15
N GLN A 50 2.57 -3.85 10.59
CA GLN A 50 2.58 -4.95 11.53
C GLN A 50 2.18 -6.22 10.78
N VAL A 51 2.99 -7.26 10.93
CA VAL A 51 2.73 -8.59 10.37
C VAL A 51 2.38 -9.51 11.52
N ASP A 52 1.29 -10.25 11.37
CA ASP A 52 0.80 -11.23 12.33
C ASP A 52 0.53 -12.57 11.64
N PRO A 53 0.33 -13.68 12.38
CA PRO A 53 0.13 -15.00 11.78
C PRO A 53 -1.11 -15.11 10.88
N PHE A 54 -2.09 -14.21 11.04
CA PHE A 54 -3.35 -14.19 10.31
C PHE A 54 -3.35 -13.17 9.16
N GLY A 55 -2.33 -12.34 9.04
CA GLY A 55 -2.22 -11.36 7.97
C GLY A 55 -1.29 -10.20 8.31
N TRP A 56 -1.66 -9.01 7.85
CA TRP A 56 -0.91 -7.80 8.13
C TRP A 56 -1.82 -6.58 8.21
N LYS A 57 -1.32 -5.57 8.93
CA LYS A 57 -1.94 -4.25 9.06
C LYS A 57 -0.90 -3.19 8.74
N ALA A 58 -1.23 -2.26 7.87
CA ALA A 58 -0.40 -1.15 7.49
C ALA A 58 -1.12 0.16 7.83
N ARG A 59 -0.48 1.03 8.61
CA ARG A 59 -1.06 2.34 8.99
C ARG A 59 -0.29 3.50 8.39
N CYS A 60 -0.99 4.34 7.63
CA CYS A 60 -0.54 5.65 7.20
C CYS A 60 -0.91 6.71 8.23
N SER A 61 0.02 7.61 8.55
CA SER A 61 -0.20 8.71 9.50
C SER A 61 -1.26 9.73 9.03
N ARG A 62 -1.53 9.82 7.71
CA ARG A 62 -2.47 10.80 7.13
C ARG A 62 -3.81 10.18 6.70
N HIS A 63 -3.78 8.96 6.17
CA HIS A 63 -4.94 8.35 5.51
C HIS A 63 -5.57 7.19 6.29
N GLY A 64 -4.95 6.76 7.38
CA GLY A 64 -5.48 5.68 8.22
C GLY A 64 -4.85 4.32 7.93
N GLU A 65 -5.54 3.27 8.35
CA GLU A 65 -5.07 1.88 8.31
C GLU A 65 -5.63 1.10 7.12
N THR A 66 -4.86 0.15 6.63
CA THR A 66 -5.21 -0.82 5.59
C THR A 66 -4.77 -2.19 6.07
N THR A 67 -5.61 -3.20 5.88
CA THR A 67 -5.35 -4.58 6.33
C THR A 67 -5.52 -5.56 5.18
N SER A 68 -4.89 -6.73 5.27
CA SER A 68 -5.04 -7.82 4.29
C SER A 68 -6.23 -8.72 4.54
#